data_AF-A0AAU9DEQ6-F1
#
_entry.id   AF-A0AAU9DEQ6-F1
#
_cell.length_a   1.000
_cell.length_b   1.000
_cell.length_c   1.000
_cell.angle_alpha   90.00
_cell.angle_beta   90.00
_cell.angle_gamma   90.00
#
_symmetry.space_group_name_H-M   'P 1'
#
loop_
_entity.id
_entity.type
_entity.pdbx_description
1 polymer ?
#
loop_
_entity_poly.entity_id
_entity_poly.type
_entity_poly.pdbx_seq_one_letter_code
_entity_poly.pdbx_strand_id
1 'polypeptide(L)'
;MEVNSKNYEILHRLKSALKGGKKMKLSELKKYSINYDWKTIYVGVGQFYFNFETISEYAVTLMEEGNDDFIAELTWNIDSSNVQESLEKIKMRYFPKFTESSDDYKFEERKLRYVYLEGLDRSLKNKEELLDKIAEYYDNHNYPIEISSFINYMPQDIPTTTDDLIKNFHGFLDTEYKILKGI
;
A
#
# COMPACT_ATOMS: atom_id res chain seq x y z
N MET A 1 -22.93 8.03 23.17
CA MET A 1 -22.71 7.76 21.74
C MET A 1 -21.26 8.09 21.43
N GLU A 2 -20.36 7.11 21.61
CA GLU A 2 -18.98 7.25 21.16
C GLU A 2 -18.99 7.17 19.63
N VAL A 3 -18.73 8.29 18.98
CA VAL A 3 -18.30 8.26 17.58
C VAL A 3 -16.95 7.54 17.59
N ASN A 4 -16.93 6.32 17.06
CA ASN A 4 -15.79 5.40 17.05
C ASN A 4 -14.52 6.13 16.60
N SER A 5 -13.51 6.28 17.47
CA SER A 5 -12.30 7.08 17.19
C SER A 5 -11.55 6.61 15.95
N LYS A 6 -11.63 5.30 15.64
CA LYS A 6 -11.14 4.71 14.39
C LYS A 6 -11.79 5.32 13.14
N ASN A 7 -13.09 5.61 13.18
CA ASN A 7 -13.79 6.20 12.04
C ASN A 7 -13.32 7.64 11.79
N TYR A 8 -13.02 8.40 12.85
CA TYR A 8 -12.50 9.75 12.73
C TYR A 8 -11.06 9.77 12.20
N GLU A 9 -10.23 8.82 12.65
CA GLU A 9 -8.84 8.68 12.19
C GLU A 9 -8.77 8.25 10.72
N ILE A 10 -9.59 7.27 10.30
CA ILE A 10 -9.69 6.85 8.90
C ILE A 10 -10.21 8.00 8.02
N LEU A 11 -11.27 8.70 8.43
CA LEU A 11 -11.80 9.85 7.68
C LEU A 11 -10.82 11.02 7.62
N HIS A 12 -10.05 11.27 8.69
CA HIS A 12 -9.02 12.30 8.71
C HIS A 12 -7.84 11.92 7.80
N ARG A 13 -7.40 10.65 7.84
CA ARG A 13 -6.37 10.12 6.93
C ARG A 13 -6.84 10.11 5.47
N LEU A 14 -8.10 9.75 5.19
CA LEU A 14 -8.71 9.87 3.85
C LEU A 14 -8.68 11.34 3.37
N LYS A 15 -9.12 12.29 4.20
CA LYS A 15 -9.10 13.72 3.88
C LYS A 15 -7.69 14.30 3.71
N SER A 16 -6.70 13.77 4.43
CA SER A 16 -5.28 14.14 4.30
C SER A 16 -4.61 13.48 3.09
N ALA A 17 -4.94 12.22 2.79
CA ALA A 17 -4.45 11.46 1.64
C ALA A 17 -4.96 12.02 0.30
N LEU A 18 -6.16 12.62 0.29
CA LEU A 18 -6.70 13.38 -0.84
C LEU A 18 -5.93 14.68 -1.13
N LYS A 19 -5.04 15.14 -0.23
CA LYS A 19 -4.39 16.45 -0.32
C LYS A 19 -2.99 16.49 -0.96
N GLY A 20 -2.40 15.41 -1.49
CA GLY A 20 -1.20 15.63 -2.33
C GLY A 20 -0.22 14.50 -2.67
N GLY A 21 -0.58 13.22 -2.57
CA GLY A 21 0.30 12.13 -3.02
C GLY A 21 -0.26 11.41 -4.24
N LYS A 22 0.56 11.16 -5.27
CA LYS A 22 0.19 10.23 -6.36
C LYS A 22 -0.08 8.85 -5.75
N LYS A 23 -1.31 8.35 -5.87
CA LYS A 23 -1.63 6.97 -5.48
C LYS A 23 -1.15 5.98 -6.52
N MET A 24 -0.82 4.78 -6.05
CA MET A 24 -0.43 3.67 -6.90
C MET A 24 -1.61 3.26 -7.79
N LYS A 25 -1.33 2.69 -8.96
CA LYS A 25 -2.34 2.06 -9.83
C LYS A 25 -2.15 0.55 -9.87
N LEU A 26 -3.21 -0.21 -10.15
CA LEU A 26 -3.10 -1.68 -10.34
C LEU A 26 -2.09 -2.07 -11.42
N SER A 27 -1.93 -1.24 -12.45
CA SER A 27 -0.93 -1.47 -13.50
C SER A 27 0.51 -1.42 -13.00
N GLU A 28 0.80 -0.74 -11.88
CA GLU A 28 2.12 -0.72 -11.26
C GLU A 28 2.43 -2.06 -10.58
N LEU A 29 1.45 -2.72 -9.96
CA LEU A 29 1.61 -4.11 -9.47
C LEU A 29 1.96 -5.06 -10.63
N LYS A 30 1.21 -4.95 -11.75
CA LYS A 30 1.45 -5.75 -12.97
C LYS A 30 2.84 -5.51 -13.54
N LYS A 31 3.29 -4.24 -13.58
CA LYS A 31 4.61 -3.84 -14.08
C LYS A 31 5.76 -4.55 -13.35
N TYR A 32 5.62 -4.79 -12.05
CA TYR A 32 6.63 -5.50 -11.23
C TYR A 32 6.31 -7.00 -11.06
N SER A 33 5.32 -7.49 -11.82
CA SER A 33 4.84 -8.88 -11.77
C SER A 33 4.51 -9.33 -10.35
N ILE A 34 3.87 -8.45 -9.58
CA ILE A 34 3.38 -8.75 -8.24
C ILE A 34 1.95 -9.25 -8.37
N ASN A 35 1.71 -10.47 -7.88
CA ASN A 35 0.38 -11.05 -7.83
C ASN A 35 -0.46 -10.31 -6.80
N TYR A 36 -1.71 -10.05 -7.16
CA TYR A 36 -2.64 -9.33 -6.30
C TYR A 36 -4.02 -9.95 -6.37
N ASP A 37 -4.73 -9.86 -5.25
CA ASP A 37 -6.10 -10.35 -5.08
C ASP A 37 -6.90 -9.38 -4.20
N TRP A 38 -8.09 -9.79 -3.76
CA TRP A 38 -8.91 -8.96 -2.88
C TRP A 38 -8.25 -8.61 -1.54
N LYS A 39 -7.33 -9.44 -1.00
CA LYS A 39 -6.56 -9.07 0.19
C LYS A 39 -5.62 -7.91 -0.14
N THR A 40 -4.93 -7.96 -1.27
CA THR A 40 -4.07 -6.85 -1.74
C THR A 40 -4.86 -5.57 -1.92
N ILE A 41 -6.04 -5.63 -2.54
CA ILE A 41 -6.91 -4.44 -2.73
C ILE A 41 -7.36 -3.90 -1.38
N TYR A 42 -7.79 -4.78 -0.47
CA TYR A 42 -8.23 -4.39 0.86
C TYR A 42 -7.13 -3.66 1.65
N VAL A 43 -5.91 -4.23 1.69
CA VAL A 43 -4.78 -3.58 2.36
C VAL A 43 -4.39 -2.28 1.64
N GLY A 44 -4.34 -2.29 0.31
CA GLY A 44 -3.93 -1.15 -0.48
C GLY A 44 -4.85 0.06 -0.35
N VAL A 45 -6.17 -0.14 -0.31
CA VAL A 45 -7.12 0.94 -0.04
C VAL A 45 -7.09 1.33 1.44
N GLY A 46 -7.10 0.36 2.36
CA GLY A 46 -7.10 0.63 3.81
C GLY A 46 -5.85 1.35 4.32
N GLN A 47 -4.70 1.11 3.69
CA GLN A 47 -3.41 1.76 3.97
C GLN A 47 -3.08 2.87 2.98
N PHE A 48 -4.03 3.30 2.15
CA PHE A 48 -3.91 4.45 1.26
C PHE A 48 -2.82 4.34 0.18
N TYR A 49 -2.39 3.14 -0.20
CA TYR A 49 -1.59 2.93 -1.41
C TYR A 49 -2.44 3.17 -2.67
N PHE A 50 -3.71 2.77 -2.64
CA PHE A 50 -4.69 2.94 -3.70
C PHE A 50 -5.73 4.00 -3.35
N ASN A 51 -6.37 4.53 -4.39
CA ASN A 51 -7.66 5.21 -4.21
C ASN A 51 -8.77 4.17 -4.11
N PHE A 52 -9.93 4.56 -3.57
CA PHE A 52 -11.05 3.63 -3.38
C PHE A 52 -11.64 3.14 -4.71
N GLU A 53 -11.51 3.90 -5.80
CA GLU A 53 -11.93 3.52 -7.15
C GLU A 53 -11.24 2.24 -7.64
N THR A 54 -10.06 1.91 -7.08
CA THR A 54 -9.36 0.66 -7.36
C THR A 54 -10.16 -0.59 -6.98
N ILE A 55 -11.13 -0.49 -6.05
CA ILE A 55 -12.08 -1.58 -5.76
C ILE A 55 -12.89 -1.90 -7.02
N SER A 56 -13.47 -0.87 -7.64
CA SER A 56 -14.27 -1.02 -8.85
C SER A 56 -13.40 -1.42 -10.04
N GLU A 57 -12.21 -0.84 -10.19
CA GLU A 57 -11.26 -1.25 -11.23
C GLU A 57 -10.94 -2.74 -11.13
N TYR A 58 -10.68 -3.26 -9.92
CA TYR A 58 -10.41 -4.68 -9.74
C TYR A 58 -11.65 -5.55 -9.96
N ALA A 59 -12.81 -5.13 -9.48
CA ALA A 59 -14.08 -5.84 -9.73
C ALA A 59 -14.35 -6.00 -11.24
N VAL A 60 -14.09 -4.96 -12.05
CA VAL A 60 -14.23 -5.03 -13.51
C VAL A 60 -13.31 -6.11 -14.10
N THR A 61 -12.07 -6.23 -13.62
CA THR A 61 -11.16 -7.28 -14.11
C THR A 61 -11.65 -8.70 -13.80
N LEU A 62 -12.41 -8.89 -12.72
CA LEU A 62 -12.97 -10.19 -12.36
C LEU A 62 -14.28 -10.50 -13.10
N MET A 63 -15.05 -9.48 -13.51
CA MET A 63 -16.26 -9.69 -14.32
C MET A 63 -15.95 -10.30 -15.70
N GLU A 64 -14.75 -10.06 -16.23
CA GLU A 64 -14.29 -10.71 -17.47
C GLU A 64 -14.14 -12.24 -17.32
N GLU A 65 -14.05 -12.74 -16.07
CA GLU A 65 -13.84 -14.15 -15.74
C GLU A 65 -15.12 -14.88 -15.32
N GLY A 66 -16.24 -14.18 -15.08
CA GLY A 66 -17.52 -14.78 -14.69
C GLY A 66 -18.54 -13.78 -14.13
N ASN A 67 -19.76 -14.26 -13.88
CA ASN A 67 -20.86 -13.44 -13.38
C ASN A 67 -21.14 -13.73 -11.89
N ASP A 68 -20.67 -12.85 -10.99
CA ASP A 68 -20.99 -12.83 -9.56
C ASP A 68 -21.69 -11.49 -9.24
N ASP A 69 -22.95 -11.55 -8.80
CA ASP A 69 -23.77 -10.37 -8.49
C ASP A 69 -23.08 -9.43 -7.48
N PHE A 70 -22.30 -9.98 -6.53
CA PHE A 70 -21.55 -9.16 -5.59
C PHE A 70 -20.41 -8.40 -6.28
N ILE A 71 -19.72 -9.02 -7.23
CA ILE A 71 -18.67 -8.35 -8.01
C ILE A 71 -19.29 -7.26 -8.88
N ALA A 72 -20.46 -7.53 -9.48
CA ALA A 72 -21.19 -6.53 -10.26
C ALA A 72 -21.64 -5.33 -9.40
N GLU A 73 -22.03 -5.53 -8.13
CA GLU A 73 -22.32 -4.41 -7.21
C GLU A 73 -21.08 -3.52 -7.01
N LEU A 74 -19.90 -4.12 -6.80
CA LEU A 74 -18.65 -3.40 -6.56
C LEU A 74 -18.17 -2.58 -7.77
N THR A 75 -18.60 -2.89 -9.00
CA THR A 75 -18.25 -2.06 -10.17
C THR A 75 -19.03 -0.76 -10.25
N TRP A 76 -20.24 -0.71 -9.70
CA TRP A 76 -21.15 0.44 -9.86
C TRP A 76 -21.37 1.25 -8.58
N ASN A 77 -21.29 0.61 -7.42
CA ASN A 77 -21.86 1.13 -6.18
C ASN A 77 -20.79 1.55 -5.16
N ILE A 78 -19.58 1.90 -5.60
CA ILE A 78 -18.51 2.37 -4.70
C ILE A 78 -18.33 3.87 -4.83
N ASP A 79 -18.50 4.58 -3.71
CA ASP A 79 -18.16 5.98 -3.58
C ASP A 79 -17.46 6.25 -2.25
N SER A 80 -16.93 7.47 -2.10
CA SER A 80 -16.17 7.85 -0.90
C SER A 80 -16.92 7.72 0.43
N SER A 81 -18.27 7.69 0.42
CA SER A 81 -19.10 7.57 1.60
C SER A 81 -19.30 6.13 2.08
N ASN A 82 -19.12 5.14 1.20
CA ASN A 82 -19.39 3.73 1.48
C ASN A 82 -18.18 2.79 1.34
N VAL A 83 -16.98 3.34 1.13
CA VAL A 83 -15.72 2.57 1.00
C VAL A 83 -15.53 1.59 2.17
N GLN A 84 -15.76 2.05 3.40
CA GLN A 84 -15.55 1.21 4.59
C GLN A 84 -16.50 0.01 4.62
N GLU A 85 -17.80 0.24 4.40
CA GLU A 85 -18.81 -0.83 4.34
C GLU A 85 -18.45 -1.84 3.24
N SER A 86 -17.99 -1.34 2.09
CA SER A 86 -17.60 -2.17 0.96
C SER A 86 -16.38 -3.04 1.26
N LEU A 87 -15.34 -2.47 1.90
CA LEU A 87 -14.17 -3.23 2.36
C LEU A 87 -14.55 -4.29 3.39
N GLU A 88 -15.47 -3.97 4.32
CA GLU A 88 -15.97 -4.93 5.31
C GLU A 88 -16.73 -6.08 4.64
N LYS A 89 -17.62 -5.80 3.67
CA LYS A 89 -18.33 -6.82 2.87
C LYS A 89 -17.35 -7.73 2.11
N ILE A 90 -16.37 -7.14 1.42
CA ILE A 90 -15.33 -7.88 0.68
C ILE A 90 -14.59 -8.83 1.62
N LYS A 91 -14.12 -8.31 2.76
CA LYS A 91 -13.41 -9.11 3.76
C LYS A 91 -14.26 -10.26 4.29
N MET A 92 -15.51 -9.99 4.68
CA MET A 92 -16.41 -11.01 5.20
C MET A 92 -16.67 -12.13 4.19
N ARG A 93 -16.80 -11.79 2.90
CA ARG A 93 -17.07 -12.76 1.83
C ARG A 93 -15.86 -13.62 1.49
N TYR A 94 -14.68 -13.01 1.31
CA TYR A 94 -13.54 -13.71 0.70
C TYR A 94 -12.47 -14.14 1.70
N PHE A 95 -12.27 -13.41 2.80
CA PHE A 95 -11.18 -13.66 3.75
C PHE A 95 -11.55 -13.22 5.19
N PRO A 96 -12.61 -13.79 5.79
CA PRO A 96 -13.14 -13.32 7.08
C PRO A 96 -12.15 -13.43 8.25
N LYS A 97 -11.16 -14.32 8.17
CA LYS A 97 -10.13 -14.53 9.21
C LYS A 97 -8.90 -13.63 9.07
N PHE A 98 -8.84 -12.79 8.03
CA PHE A 98 -7.71 -11.91 7.77
C PHE A 98 -7.66 -10.76 8.78
N THR A 99 -6.54 -10.60 9.48
CA THR A 99 -6.34 -9.57 10.51
C THR A 99 -5.03 -8.82 10.27
N GLU A 100 -4.95 -7.58 10.74
CA GLU A 100 -3.72 -6.75 10.66
C GLU A 100 -2.50 -7.41 11.32
N SER A 101 -2.73 -8.27 12.31
CA SER A 101 -1.66 -9.03 12.98
C SER A 101 -1.18 -10.27 12.22
N SER A 102 -1.93 -10.73 11.21
CA SER A 102 -1.63 -11.97 10.48
C SER A 102 -0.45 -11.81 9.53
N ASP A 103 0.30 -12.89 9.31
CA ASP A 103 1.41 -12.90 8.37
C ASP A 103 0.95 -12.64 6.93
N ASP A 104 -0.23 -13.12 6.55
CA ASP A 104 -0.86 -12.79 5.27
C ASP A 104 -1.02 -11.28 5.09
N TYR A 105 -1.49 -10.55 6.12
CA TYR A 105 -1.68 -9.10 6.03
C TYR A 105 -0.35 -8.38 5.85
N LYS A 106 0.64 -8.74 6.65
CA LYS A 106 2.00 -8.19 6.54
C LYS A 106 2.63 -8.49 5.18
N PHE A 107 2.30 -9.65 4.59
CA PHE A 107 2.77 -10.02 3.27
C PHE A 107 2.10 -9.17 2.17
N GLU A 108 0.80 -8.89 2.27
CA GLU A 108 0.14 -7.96 1.36
C GLU A 108 0.67 -6.52 1.50
N GLU A 109 0.91 -6.06 2.72
CA GLU A 109 1.54 -4.75 2.96
C GLU A 109 2.95 -4.68 2.36
N ARG A 110 3.74 -5.76 2.51
CA ARG A 110 5.07 -5.89 1.94
C ARG A 110 5.08 -5.73 0.42
N LYS A 111 4.14 -6.37 -0.29
CA LYS A 111 3.98 -6.21 -1.75
C LYS A 111 3.79 -4.74 -2.12
N LEU A 112 2.88 -4.06 -1.43
CA LEU A 112 2.51 -2.68 -1.70
C LEU A 112 3.67 -1.73 -1.41
N ARG A 113 4.34 -1.89 -0.27
CA ARG A 113 5.55 -1.14 0.08
C ARG A 113 6.64 -1.29 -0.97
N TYR A 114 6.94 -2.53 -1.37
CA TYR A 114 7.94 -2.80 -2.40
C TYR A 114 7.61 -2.07 -3.71
N VAL A 115 6.39 -2.22 -4.23
CA VAL A 115 6.00 -1.59 -5.50
C VAL A 115 6.05 -0.07 -5.43
N TYR A 116 5.63 0.52 -4.31
CA TYR A 116 5.69 1.96 -4.12
C TYR A 116 7.14 2.47 -4.13
N LEU A 117 7.99 1.85 -3.32
CA LEU A 117 9.39 2.26 -3.14
C LEU A 117 10.22 2.01 -4.42
N GLU A 118 10.05 0.88 -5.08
CA GLU A 118 10.65 0.59 -6.40
C GLU A 118 10.18 1.60 -7.46
N GLY A 119 8.92 2.05 -7.37
CA GLY A 119 8.39 3.13 -8.19
C GLY A 119 9.11 4.47 -7.99
N LEU A 120 9.39 4.84 -6.73
CA LEU A 120 10.19 6.03 -6.40
C LEU A 120 11.60 5.92 -6.98
N ASP A 121 12.30 4.81 -6.72
CA ASP A 121 13.67 4.58 -7.18
C ASP A 121 13.81 4.74 -8.71
N ARG A 122 12.86 4.21 -9.47
CA ARG A 122 12.88 4.31 -10.93
C ARG A 122 12.48 5.66 -11.50
N SER A 123 11.77 6.48 -10.72
CA SER A 123 11.25 7.77 -11.20
C SER A 123 12.11 8.96 -10.79
N LEU A 124 12.87 8.85 -9.71
CA LEU A 124 13.68 9.92 -9.15
C LEU A 124 15.17 9.65 -9.41
N LYS A 125 15.83 10.60 -10.09
CA LYS A 125 17.27 10.50 -10.38
C LYS A 125 18.13 11.15 -9.30
N ASN A 126 17.56 12.08 -8.54
CA ASN A 126 18.26 12.77 -7.47
C ASN A 126 18.14 11.94 -6.18
N LYS A 127 19.29 11.62 -5.57
CA LYS A 127 19.37 10.79 -4.36
C LYS A 127 18.74 11.46 -3.14
N GLU A 128 18.94 12.76 -2.97
CA GLU A 128 18.36 13.52 -1.86
C GLU A 128 16.83 13.56 -1.99
N GLU A 129 16.33 13.88 -3.19
CA GLU A 129 14.89 13.87 -3.48
C GLU A 129 14.27 12.48 -3.26
N LEU A 130 14.97 11.41 -3.65
CA LEU A 130 14.54 10.04 -3.40
C LEU A 130 14.44 9.75 -1.89
N LEU A 131 15.48 10.09 -1.11
CA LEU A 131 15.47 9.90 0.34
C LEU A 131 14.38 10.72 1.03
N ASP A 132 14.13 11.96 0.58
CA ASP A 132 13.04 12.79 1.09
C ASP A 132 11.67 12.14 0.82
N LYS A 133 11.46 11.56 -0.37
CA LYS A 133 10.23 10.83 -0.68
C LYS A 133 10.08 9.51 0.07
N ILE A 134 11.17 8.85 0.41
CA ILE A 134 11.17 7.68 1.28
C ILE A 134 10.84 8.08 2.73
N ALA A 135 11.38 9.20 3.21
CA ALA A 135 11.07 9.77 4.52
C ALA A 135 9.59 10.18 4.62
N GLU A 136 9.04 10.84 3.61
CA GLU A 136 7.61 11.14 3.51
C GLU A 136 6.77 9.85 3.55
N TYR A 137 7.20 8.79 2.87
CA TYR A 137 6.53 7.49 2.94
C TYR A 137 6.56 6.93 4.36
N TYR A 138 7.71 6.94 5.02
CA TYR A 138 7.91 6.43 6.38
C TYR A 138 6.98 7.14 7.39
N ASP A 139 6.86 8.47 7.30
CA ASP A 139 5.95 9.27 8.14
C ASP A 139 4.47 8.91 7.91
N ASN A 140 4.09 8.73 6.65
CA ASN A 140 2.69 8.50 6.28
C ASN A 140 2.21 7.07 6.55
N HIS A 141 3.12 6.11 6.80
CA HIS A 141 2.80 4.68 6.99
C HIS A 141 3.10 4.20 8.41
N ASN A 142 2.98 5.08 9.41
CA ASN A 142 3.20 4.77 10.82
C ASN A 142 4.62 4.23 11.14
N TYR A 143 5.65 4.78 10.49
CA TYR A 143 7.05 4.52 10.86
C TYR A 143 7.47 3.03 10.81
N PRO A 144 7.35 2.35 9.65
CA PRO A 144 7.69 0.94 9.53
C PRO A 144 9.17 0.68 9.85
N ILE A 145 9.44 -0.09 10.90
CA ILE A 145 10.79 -0.33 11.42
C ILE A 145 11.73 -0.92 10.37
N GLU A 146 11.20 -1.68 9.43
CA GLU A 146 11.95 -2.37 8.37
C GLU A 146 12.69 -1.42 7.43
N ILE A 147 12.25 -0.17 7.32
CA ILE A 147 12.88 0.85 6.45
C ILE A 147 13.64 1.92 7.23
N SER A 148 13.62 1.88 8.56
CA SER A 148 14.25 2.90 9.43
C SER A 148 15.75 3.11 9.16
N SER A 149 16.46 2.06 8.71
CA SER A 149 17.90 2.06 8.43
C SER A 149 18.36 2.89 7.23
N PHE A 150 17.43 3.49 6.49
CA PHE A 150 17.73 4.36 5.35
C PHE A 150 16.88 5.64 5.34
N ILE A 151 16.31 6.03 6.49
CA ILE A 151 15.60 7.30 6.65
C ILE A 151 16.59 8.42 6.97
N ASN A 152 16.64 9.43 6.11
CA ASN A 152 17.68 10.46 6.11
C ASN A 152 17.73 11.34 7.37
N TYR A 153 16.59 11.57 8.02
CA TYR A 153 16.51 12.35 9.25
C TYR A 153 16.68 11.49 10.52
N MET A 154 16.65 10.16 10.42
CA MET A 154 16.76 9.27 11.57
C MET A 154 18.22 9.11 12.00
N PRO A 155 18.52 9.16 13.31
CA PRO A 155 19.85 8.84 13.82
C PRO A 155 20.27 7.44 13.36
N GLN A 156 21.49 7.35 12.84
CA GLN A 156 22.08 6.08 12.42
C GLN A 156 23.09 5.61 13.48
N ASP A 157 23.17 4.29 13.67
CA ASP A 157 24.09 3.69 14.66
C ASP A 157 25.56 3.99 14.38
N ILE A 158 25.89 4.23 13.11
CA ILE A 158 27.21 4.64 12.63
C ILE A 158 27.06 5.91 11.77
N PRO A 159 28.08 6.77 11.68
CA PRO A 159 28.07 7.88 10.72
C PRO A 159 27.84 7.35 9.30
N THR A 160 26.75 7.78 8.68
CA THR A 160 26.34 7.37 7.32
C THR A 160 26.29 8.57 6.39
N THR A 161 26.71 8.37 5.15
CA THR A 161 26.52 9.33 4.06
C THR A 161 25.21 9.07 3.31
N THR A 162 24.78 10.01 2.46
CA THR A 162 23.69 9.82 1.50
C THR A 162 23.86 8.55 0.66
N ASP A 163 25.10 8.25 0.23
CA ASP A 163 25.38 7.07 -0.57
C ASP A 163 25.20 5.76 0.22
N ASP A 164 25.50 5.77 1.52
CA ASP A 164 25.28 4.62 2.39
C ASP A 164 23.78 4.35 2.59
N LEU A 165 22.98 5.40 2.79
CA LEU A 165 21.52 5.27 2.91
C LEU A 165 20.90 4.71 1.62
N ILE A 166 21.31 5.21 0.46
CA ILE A 166 20.86 4.70 -0.85
C ILE A 166 21.26 3.23 -1.02
N LYS A 167 22.49 2.86 -0.62
CA LYS A 167 22.92 1.47 -0.67
C LYS A 167 22.06 0.57 0.23
N ASN A 168 21.74 1.01 1.45
CA ASN A 168 20.86 0.28 2.36
C ASN A 168 19.46 0.12 1.76
N PHE A 169 18.92 1.19 1.16
CA PHE A 169 17.65 1.18 0.46
C PHE A 169 17.62 0.18 -0.70
N HIS A 170 18.65 0.17 -1.56
CA HIS A 170 18.75 -0.80 -2.67
C HIS A 170 18.89 -2.24 -2.16
N GLY A 171 19.65 -2.45 -1.08
CA GLY A 171 19.74 -3.77 -0.42
C GLY A 171 18.40 -4.24 0.15
N PHE A 172 17.62 -3.31 0.70
CA PHE A 172 16.25 -3.57 1.15
C PHE A 172 15.34 -3.97 -0.01
N LEU A 173 15.33 -3.22 -1.12
CA LEU A 173 14.52 -3.54 -2.30
C LEU A 173 14.86 -4.91 -2.90
N ASP A 174 16.15 -5.25 -3.01
CA ASP A 174 16.60 -6.55 -3.49
C ASP A 174 16.12 -7.69 -2.58
N THR A 175 16.21 -7.49 -1.26
CA THR A 175 15.71 -8.46 -0.27
C THR A 175 14.20 -8.65 -0.38
N GLU A 176 13.44 -7.56 -0.48
CA GLU A 176 11.99 -7.60 -0.66
C GLU A 176 11.60 -8.31 -1.97
N TYR A 177 12.28 -7.99 -3.08
CA TYR A 177 12.07 -8.66 -4.35
C TYR A 177 12.26 -10.18 -4.25
N LYS A 178 13.36 -10.62 -3.63
CA LYS A 178 13.65 -12.05 -3.45
C LYS A 178 12.57 -12.78 -2.68
N ILE A 179 12.15 -12.19 -1.55
CA ILE A 179 11.07 -12.73 -0.72
C ILE A 179 9.76 -12.84 -1.52
N LEU A 180 9.40 -11.78 -2.28
CA LEU A 180 8.19 -11.76 -3.09
C LEU A 180 8.21 -12.73 -4.27
N LYS A 181 9.40 -13.08 -4.78
CA LYS A 181 9.57 -14.06 -5.86
C LYS A 181 9.85 -15.48 -5.37
N GLY A 182 10.08 -15.68 -4.07
CA GLY A 182 10.42 -16.98 -3.50
C GLY A 182 11.77 -17.52 -3.99
N ILE A 183 12.75 -16.64 -4.20
CA ILE A 183 14.11 -16.94 -4.70
C ILE A 183 15.18 -16.72 -3.63
#